data_AF-A0A947VEW4-F1
#
_entry.id   AF-A0A947VEW4-F1
#
_cell.length_a   1.000
_cell.length_b   1.000
_cell.length_c   1.000
_cell.angle_alpha   90.00
_cell.angle_beta   90.00
_cell.angle_gamma   90.00
#
_symmetry.space_group_name_H-M   'P 1'
#
loop_
_entity.id
_entity.type
_entity.pdbx_description
1 polymer ?
#
loop_
_entity_poly.entity_id
_entity_poly.type
_entity_poly.pdbx_seq_one_letter_code
_entity_poly.pdbx_strand_id
1 'polypeptide(L)' 'MLDRKVVREFLDEELKEMEIPDDIFKEAFVETFCKYVEDDYYDWLKDNFKSFFNYGKPDWQWIRERIKKYRE' A
#
# COMPACT_ATOMS: atom_id res chain seq x y z
N MET A 1 -1.89 1.63 9.55
CA MET A 1 -0.50 2.03 9.84
C MET A 1 0.35 0.79 9.94
N LEU A 2 1.38 0.70 9.11
CA LEU A 2 2.35 -0.38 9.12
C LEU A 2 3.08 -0.43 10.47
N ASP A 3 3.35 -1.64 10.93
CA ASP A 3 4.18 -1.84 12.12
C ASP A 3 5.63 -1.45 11.79
N ARG A 4 6.10 -0.36 12.39
CA ARG A 4 7.44 0.18 12.12
C ARG A 4 8.56 -0.77 12.52
N LYS A 5 8.35 -1.66 13.48
CA LYS A 5 9.34 -2.66 13.87
C LYS A 5 9.50 -3.70 12.77
N VAL A 6 8.37 -4.22 12.26
CA VAL A 6 8.37 -5.17 11.15
C VAL A 6 8.98 -4.55 9.89
N VAL A 7 8.63 -3.30 9.59
CA VAL A 7 9.20 -2.57 8.44
C VAL A 7 10.70 -2.34 8.62
N ARG A 8 11.16 -2.03 9.83
CA ARG A 8 12.59 -1.89 10.11
C ARG A 8 13.35 -3.18 9.82
N GLU A 9 12.88 -4.31 10.37
CA GLU A 9 13.50 -5.63 10.18
C GLU A 9 13.53 -6.02 8.70
N PHE A 10 12.43 -5.77 7.98
CA PHE A 10 12.37 -5.96 6.53
C PHE A 10 13.41 -5.10 5.78
N LEU A 11 13.47 -3.80 6.06
CA LEU A 11 14.43 -2.90 5.41
C LEU A 11 15.89 -3.20 5.80
N ASP A 12 16.13 -3.70 7.01
CA ASP A 12 17.48 -4.14 7.43
C ASP A 12 17.93 -5.38 6.65
N GLU A 13 17.03 -6.32 6.36
CA GLU A 13 17.36 -7.51 5.56
C GLU A 13 17.54 -7.17 4.07
N GLU A 14 16.63 -6.39 3.49
CA GLU A 14 16.68 -6.05 2.05
C GLU A 14 17.87 -5.13 1.71
N LEU A 15 18.30 -4.28 2.63
CA LEU A 15 19.41 -3.34 2.43
C LEU A 15 20.73 -3.82 3.05
N LYS A 16 20.80 -5.07 3.50
CA LYS A 16 21.94 -5.62 4.23
C LYS A 16 23.27 -5.52 3.48
N GLU A 17 23.24 -5.56 2.15
CA GLU A 17 24.43 -5.45 1.29
C GLU A 17 24.66 -4.03 0.75
N MET A 18 23.85 -3.06 1.16
CA MET A 18 23.91 -1.68 0.68
C MET A 18 24.51 -0.76 1.75
N GLU A 19 25.42 0.13 1.34
CA GLU A 19 25.84 1.24 2.18
C GLU A 19 24.74 2.31 2.21
N ILE A 20 24.12 2.50 3.37
CA ILE A 20 23.22 3.61 3.62
C ILE A 20 24.08 4.84 3.94
N PRO A 21 23.89 5.98 3.24
CA PRO A 21 24.59 7.21 3.54
C PRO A 21 24.45 7.64 5.02
N ASP A 22 25.55 8.09 5.63
CA ASP A 22 25.61 8.46 7.05
C ASP A 22 24.67 9.62 7.44
N ASP A 23 24.25 10.43 6.48
CA ASP A 23 23.31 11.53 6.67
C ASP A 23 21.84 11.08 6.71
N ILE A 24 21.55 9.80 6.42
CA ILE A 24 20.22 9.22 6.47
C ILE A 24 20.00 8.48 7.78
N PHE A 25 19.23 9.08 8.68
CA PHE A 25 18.83 8.45 9.94
C PHE A 25 17.85 7.30 9.69
N LYS A 26 18.17 6.11 10.23
CA LYS A 26 17.36 4.89 10.04
C LYS A 26 15.90 5.08 10.42
N GLU A 27 15.63 5.75 11.53
CA GLU A 27 14.26 6.01 12.02
C GLU A 27 13.47 6.88 11.05
N ALA A 28 14.08 7.94 10.51
CA ALA A 28 13.45 8.83 9.53
C ALA A 28 13.21 8.11 8.21
N PHE A 29 14.14 7.25 7.78
CA PHE A 29 13.99 6.41 6.61
C PHE A 29 12.82 5.42 6.74
N VAL A 30 12.75 4.68 7.84
CA VAL A 30 11.64 3.75 8.13
C VAL A 30 10.30 4.48 8.15
N GLU A 31 10.22 5.64 8.83
CA GLU A 31 8.99 6.43 8.87
C GLU A 31 8.56 6.91 7.48
N THR A 32 9.51 7.38 6.68
CA THR A 32 9.26 7.85 5.32
C THR A 32 8.78 6.71 4.43
N PHE A 33 9.42 5.54 4.52
CA PHE A 33 9.00 4.36 3.76
C PHE A 33 7.58 3.91 4.15
N CYS A 34 7.25 3.90 5.45
CA CYS A 34 5.88 3.59 5.89
C CYS A 34 4.86 4.55 5.28
N LYS A 35 5.13 5.87 5.34
CA LYS A 35 4.23 6.88 4.75
C LYS A 35 4.08 6.68 3.25
N TYR A 36 5.19 6.47 2.54
CA TYR A 36 5.18 6.22 1.11
C TYR A 36 4.28 5.04 0.73
N VAL A 37 4.44 3.89 1.39
CA VAL A 37 3.62 2.69 1.12
C VAL A 37 2.16 2.91 1.48
N GLU A 38 1.89 3.59 2.60
CA GLU A 38 0.52 3.90 3.02
C GLU A 38 -0.17 4.85 2.05
N ASP A 39 0.49 5.92 1.64
CA ASP A 39 -0.03 6.91 0.69
C ASP A 39 -0.33 6.25 -0.67
N ASP A 40 0.61 5.45 -1.20
CA ASP A 40 0.42 4.70 -2.45
C ASP A 40 -0.75 3.71 -2.34
N TYR A 41 -0.86 2.98 -1.23
CA TYR A 41 -1.98 2.07 -0.99
C TYR A 41 -3.33 2.82 -0.96
N TYR A 42 -3.41 3.98 -0.32
CA TYR A 42 -4.63 4.76 -0.26
C TYR A 42 -5.02 5.34 -1.63
N ASP A 43 -4.05 5.79 -2.42
CA ASP A 43 -4.32 6.31 -3.76
C ASP A 43 -4.72 5.19 -4.72
N TRP A 44 -4.05 4.03 -4.65
CA TRP A 44 -4.46 2.82 -5.36
C TRP A 44 -5.90 2.41 -5.00
N LEU A 45 -6.27 2.43 -3.73
CA LEU A 45 -7.65 2.15 -3.28
C LEU A 45 -8.66 3.14 -3.88
N LYS A 46 -8.36 4.44 -3.86
CA LYS A 46 -9.27 5.48 -4.40
C LYS A 46 -9.51 5.27 -5.89
N ASP A 47 -8.47 4.94 -6.65
CA ASP A 47 -8.60 4.74 -8.09
C ASP A 47 -9.30 3.43 -8.45
N ASN A 48 -9.06 2.37 -7.69
CA ASN A 48 -9.80 1.12 -7.83
C ASN A 48 -11.25 1.27 -7.40
N PHE A 49 -11.55 2.07 -6.37
CA PHE A 49 -12.92 2.38 -5.97
C PHE A 49 -13.69 3.02 -7.14
N LYS A 50 -13.12 4.05 -7.78
CA LYS A 50 -13.75 4.68 -8.96
C LYS A 50 -14.02 3.63 -10.04
N SER A 51 -13.04 2.79 -10.35
CA SER A 51 -13.15 1.75 -11.38
C SER A 51 -14.21 0.69 -11.02
N PHE A 52 -14.25 0.25 -9.77
CA PHE A 52 -15.19 -0.77 -9.29
C PHE A 52 -16.65 -0.28 -9.33
N PHE A 53 -16.88 1.00 -9.02
CA PHE A 53 -18.20 1.63 -9.02
C PHE A 53 -18.52 2.38 -10.32
N ASN A 54 -17.94 1.97 -11.45
CA ASN A 54 -18.19 2.55 -12.78
C ASN A 54 -18.04 4.08 -12.81
N TYR A 55 -16.86 4.56 -12.43
CA TYR A 55 -16.46 5.97 -12.38
C TYR A 55 -17.44 6.86 -11.58
N GLY A 56 -18.00 6.31 -10.51
CA GLY A 56 -18.84 7.06 -9.56
C GLY A 56 -20.33 7.03 -9.86
N LYS A 57 -20.79 6.29 -10.88
CA LYS A 57 -22.20 5.92 -11.02
C LYS A 57 -22.37 4.43 -10.69
N PRO A 58 -22.72 4.09 -9.43
CA PRO A 58 -22.81 2.70 -9.01
C PRO A 58 -23.77 1.89 -9.89
N ASP A 59 -23.24 0.87 -10.56
CA ASP A 59 -24.03 -0.20 -11.17
C ASP A 59 -24.07 -1.38 -10.19
N TRP A 60 -25.21 -1.55 -9.53
CA TRP A 60 -25.39 -2.60 -8.53
C TRP A 60 -25.53 -3.99 -9.16
N GLN A 61 -25.93 -4.11 -10.43
CA GLN A 61 -25.94 -5.39 -11.11
C GLN A 61 -24.50 -5.85 -11.36
N TRP A 62 -23.65 -4.97 -11.88
CA TRP A 62 -22.21 -5.21 -12.01
C TRP A 62 -21.58 -5.67 -10.70
N ILE A 63 -21.90 -5.00 -9.58
CA ILE A 63 -21.37 -5.38 -8.26
C ILE A 63 -21.87 -6.77 -7.83
N ARG A 64 -23.15 -7.08 -8.02
CA ARG A 64 -23.69 -8.42 -7.70
C ARG A 64 -23.00 -9.53 -8.51
N GLU A 65 -22.73 -9.28 -9.79
CA GLU A 65 -22.01 -10.22 -10.66
C GLU A 65 -20.57 -10.44 -10.18
N ARG A 66 -19.87 -9.36 -9.78
CA ARG A 66 -18.53 -9.46 -9.18
C ARG A 66 -18.55 -10.23 -7.85
N ILE A 67 -19.52 -9.97 -6.97
CA ILE A 67 -19.66 -10.71 -5.71
C ILE A 67 -19.87 -12.21 -5.97
N LYS A 68 -20.72 -12.58 -6.92
CA LYS A 68 -20.93 -13.97 -7.30
C LYS A 68 -19.62 -14.62 -7.80
N LYS A 69 -18.93 -13.94 -8.72
CA LYS A 69 -17.68 -14.43 -9.32
C LYS A 69 -16.57 -14.74 -8.31
N TYR A 70 -16.43 -13.95 -7.24
CA TYR A 70 -15.34 -14.10 -6.25
C TYR A 70 -15.74 -14.91 -5.00
N ARG A 71 -16.97 -15.43 -4.93
CA ARG A 71 -17.44 -16.31 -3.84
C ARG A 71 -17.55 -17.79 -4.24
N GLU A 72 -17.38 -18.11 -5.52
CA GLU A 72 -17.25 -19.46 -6.09
C GLU A 72 -15.77 -19.86 -6.14
#